data_AF-A0A7V3PJZ0-F1
#
_entry.id   AF-A0A7V3PJZ0-F1
#
_cell.length_a   1.000
_cell.length_b   1.000
_cell.length_c   1.000
_cell.angle_alpha   90.00
_cell.angle_beta   90.00
_cell.angle_gamma   90.00
#
_symmetry.space_group_name_H-M   'P 1'
#
loop_
_entity.id
_entity.type
_entity.pdbx_description
1 polymer ?
#
loop_
_entity_poly.entity_id
_entity_poly.type
_entity_poly.pdbx_seq_one_letter_code
_entity_poly.pdbx_strand_id
1 'polypeptide(L)'
;MKFQIKYLYLILGLIVVGMIAYFVVSKEVEKTNKPQMPNDEIHQGLKNRQSMQMDKELLAKIDSLKNIVNQNPKDTIALNHLAFFLMQAHKFDEAEVYFENLLKINPDRLDVLNVLAEMNFNLQKFDKSENYLKRIIKLEKNNDIAQYNLGVVYVMQGKKDEARKIWSELVKKNPGSELGKMAKESLQGLQ
;
A
#
# COMPACT_ATOMS: atom_id res chain seq x y z
N MET A 1 56.56 12.29 5.96
CA MET A 1 55.76 13.51 6.23
C MET A 1 54.55 13.08 7.07
N LYS A 2 54.48 13.44 8.36
CA LYS A 2 53.43 12.93 9.27
C LYS A 2 52.15 13.76 9.12
N PHE A 3 51.16 13.26 8.39
CA PHE A 3 49.84 13.89 8.28
C PHE A 3 49.19 13.92 9.67
N GLN A 4 49.02 15.10 10.26
CA GLN A 4 48.42 15.21 11.59
C GLN A 4 46.91 15.04 11.50
N ILE A 5 46.34 14.18 12.36
CA ILE A 5 44.91 13.84 12.44
C ILE A 5 43.99 15.08 12.50
N LYS A 6 44.49 16.21 13.03
CA LYS A 6 43.76 17.49 13.08
C LYS A 6 43.36 18.03 11.70
N TYR A 7 44.16 17.79 10.66
CA TYR A 7 43.84 18.21 9.29
C TYR A 7 42.72 17.36 8.66
N LEU A 8 42.58 16.09 9.08
CA LEU A 8 41.52 15.21 8.60
C LEU A 8 40.14 15.70 9.06
N TYR A 9 40.01 16.14 10.32
CA TYR A 9 38.77 16.71 10.83
C TYR A 9 38.41 18.06 10.17
N LEU A 10 39.40 18.88 9.82
CA LEU A 10 39.18 20.12 9.08
C LEU A 10 38.64 19.86 7.67
N ILE A 11 39.21 18.89 6.96
CA ILE A 11 38.74 18.49 5.62
C ILE A 11 37.33 17.90 5.71
N LEU A 12 37.07 17.02 6.69
CA LEU A 12 35.74 16.44 6.90
C LEU A 12 34.69 17.52 7.22
N GLY A 13 35.04 18.51 8.03
CA GLY A 13 34.18 19.65 8.34
C GLY A 13 33.82 20.47 7.10
N LEU A 14 34.79 20.75 6.23
CA LEU A 14 34.54 21.49 4.98
C LEU A 14 33.64 20.71 4.01
N ILE A 15 33.80 19.39 3.91
CA ILE A 15 32.94 18.53 3.07
C ILE A 15 31.50 18.53 3.59
N VAL A 16 31.31 18.41 4.90
CA VAL A 16 29.96 18.44 5.51
C VAL A 16 29.28 19.79 5.28
N VAL A 17 30.00 20.90 5.46
CA VAL A 17 29.46 22.25 5.18
C VAL A 17 29.11 22.41 3.70
N GLY A 18 29.97 21.91 2.80
CA GLY A 18 29.69 21.91 1.36
C GLY A 18 28.47 21.08 0.96
N MET A 19 28.28 19.90 1.56
CA MET A 19 27.11 19.05 1.33
C MET A 19 25.82 19.70 1.84
N ILE A 20 25.87 20.33 3.02
CA ILE A 20 24.72 21.07 3.57
C ILE A 20 24.38 22.25 2.67
N ALA A 21 25.38 23.04 2.25
CA ALA A 21 25.17 24.16 1.34
C ALA A 21 24.59 23.70 -0.01
N TYR A 22 25.12 22.62 -0.59
CA TYR A 22 24.58 22.03 -1.82
C TYR A 22 23.14 21.55 -1.66
N PHE A 23 22.81 20.90 -0.54
CA PHE A 23 21.45 20.43 -0.27
C PHE A 23 20.45 21.58 -0.06
N VAL A 24 20.86 22.65 0.63
CA VAL A 24 20.02 23.85 0.81
C VAL A 24 19.79 24.54 -0.53
N VAL A 25 20.85 24.77 -1.31
CA VAL A 25 20.75 25.41 -2.63
C VAL A 25 19.91 24.58 -3.60
N SER A 26 20.07 23.26 -3.63
CA SER A 26 19.27 22.38 -4.50
C SER A 26 17.78 22.39 -4.14
N LYS A 27 17.42 22.42 -2.84
CA LYS A 27 16.02 22.60 -2.40
C LYS A 27 15.44 23.95 -2.81
N GLU A 28 16.24 25.01 -2.74
CA GLU A 28 15.83 26.36 -3.16
C GLU A 28 15.55 26.39 -4.67
N VAL A 29 16.47 25.85 -5.48
CA VAL A 29 16.37 25.77 -6.95
C VAL A 29 15.20 24.91 -7.41
N GLU A 30 14.89 23.83 -6.68
CA GLU A 30 13.75 22.97 -7.01
C GLU A 30 12.39 23.66 -6.74
N LYS A 31 12.33 24.55 -5.74
CA LYS A 31 11.14 25.37 -5.47
C LYS A 31 10.95 26.48 -6.50
N THR A 32 12.03 27.08 -7.00
CA THR A 32 11.95 28.25 -7.90
C THR A 32 11.75 27.89 -9.37
N ASN A 33 12.17 26.70 -9.82
CA ASN A 33 12.15 26.33 -11.24
C ASN A 33 10.98 25.44 -11.68
N LYS A 34 10.08 25.01 -10.78
CA LYS A 34 8.82 24.37 -11.16
C LYS A 34 7.72 25.44 -11.29
N PRO A 35 6.96 25.50 -12.39
CA PRO A 35 5.79 26.37 -12.47
C PRO A 35 4.83 26.04 -11.34
N GLN A 36 4.72 26.92 -10.35
CA GLN A 36 3.74 26.78 -9.27
C GLN A 36 2.44 27.44 -9.72
N MET A 37 1.32 26.71 -9.63
CA MET A 37 0.01 27.32 -9.86
C MET A 37 -0.17 28.47 -8.85
N PRO A 38 -0.62 29.66 -9.29
CA PRO A 38 -0.91 30.76 -8.38
C PRO A 38 -1.84 30.30 -7.26
N ASN A 39 -1.44 30.54 -6.01
CA ASN A 39 -2.24 30.19 -4.83
C ASN A 39 -3.30 31.28 -4.57
N ASP A 40 -4.16 31.51 -5.55
CA ASP A 40 -5.25 32.48 -5.49
C ASP A 40 -6.62 31.79 -5.35
N GLU A 41 -7.63 32.58 -4.97
CA GLU A 41 -9.00 32.09 -4.76
C GLU A 41 -9.61 31.46 -6.03
N ILE A 42 -9.19 31.90 -7.22
CA ILE A 42 -9.73 31.42 -8.50
C ILE A 42 -9.22 30.00 -8.77
N HIS A 43 -7.92 29.75 -8.64
CA HIS A 43 -7.30 28.45 -8.85
C HIS A 43 -7.66 27.46 -7.72
N GLN A 44 -7.78 27.94 -6.48
CA GLN A 44 -8.35 27.14 -5.38
C GLN A 44 -9.81 26.75 -5.66
N GLY A 45 -10.63 27.70 -6.14
CA GLY A 45 -12.01 27.44 -6.53
C GLY A 45 -12.15 26.50 -7.74
N LEU A 46 -11.23 26.55 -8.70
CA LEU A 46 -11.16 25.60 -9.81
C LEU A 46 -10.80 24.20 -9.33
N LYS A 47 -9.78 24.06 -8.47
CA LYS A 47 -9.41 22.78 -7.84
C LYS A 47 -10.57 22.19 -7.05
N ASN A 48 -11.28 23.01 -6.28
CA ASN A 48 -12.44 22.58 -5.50
C ASN A 48 -13.63 22.19 -6.40
N ARG A 49 -13.90 22.95 -7.47
CA ARG A 49 -14.93 22.59 -8.46
C ARG A 49 -14.61 21.30 -9.21
N GLN A 50 -13.36 21.12 -9.62
CA GLN A 50 -12.91 19.88 -10.25
C GLN A 50 -13.02 18.69 -9.28
N SER A 51 -12.64 18.87 -8.01
CA SER A 51 -12.85 17.86 -6.98
C SER A 51 -14.33 17.51 -6.81
N MET A 52 -15.21 18.51 -6.65
CA MET A 52 -16.65 18.28 -6.51
C MET A 52 -17.27 17.63 -7.76
N GLN A 53 -16.80 18.00 -8.95
CA GLN A 53 -17.27 17.40 -10.19
C GLN A 53 -16.82 15.93 -10.30
N MET A 54 -15.56 15.64 -9.94
CA MET A 54 -15.03 14.29 -9.87
C MET A 54 -15.85 13.44 -8.88
N ASP A 55 -16.18 13.98 -7.72
CA ASP A 55 -17.01 13.31 -6.71
C ASP A 55 -18.42 13.02 -7.26
N LYS A 56 -19.02 13.97 -7.99
CA LYS A 56 -20.33 13.80 -8.61
C LYS A 56 -20.33 12.72 -9.70
N GLU A 57 -19.31 12.72 -10.57
CA GLU A 57 -19.15 11.72 -11.63
C GLU A 57 -18.91 10.33 -11.05
N LEU A 58 -18.11 10.23 -9.99
CA LEU A 58 -17.87 8.99 -9.24
C LEU A 58 -19.16 8.43 -8.65
N LEU A 59 -19.96 9.27 -7.99
CA LEU A 59 -21.24 8.85 -7.41
C LEU A 59 -22.24 8.39 -8.49
N ALA A 60 -22.36 9.14 -9.60
CA ALA A 60 -23.22 8.76 -10.72
C ALA A 60 -22.78 7.41 -11.33
N LYS A 61 -21.47 7.15 -11.39
CA LYS A 61 -20.94 5.86 -11.86
C LYS A 61 -21.32 4.72 -10.93
N ILE A 62 -21.22 4.93 -9.62
CA ILE A 62 -21.63 3.96 -8.59
C ILE A 62 -23.12 3.62 -8.74
N ASP A 63 -23.98 4.63 -8.86
CA ASP A 63 -25.43 4.42 -8.98
C ASP A 63 -25.81 3.67 -10.25
N SER A 64 -25.17 4.01 -11.37
CA SER A 64 -25.33 3.28 -12.64
C SER A 64 -24.94 1.81 -12.50
N LEU A 65 -23.81 1.52 -11.85
CA LEU A 65 -23.34 0.16 -11.62
C LEU A 65 -24.25 -0.61 -10.64
N LYS A 66 -24.77 0.04 -9.60
CA LYS A 66 -25.77 -0.55 -8.69
C LYS A 66 -27.01 -1.01 -9.46
N ASN A 67 -27.51 -0.21 -10.40
CA ASN A 67 -28.64 -0.61 -11.24
C ASN A 67 -28.33 -1.83 -12.11
N ILE A 68 -27.13 -1.90 -12.69
CA ILE A 68 -26.70 -3.07 -13.48
C ILE A 68 -26.62 -4.32 -12.60
N VAL A 69 -26.01 -4.21 -11.42
CA VAL A 69 -25.91 -5.33 -10.47
C VAL A 69 -27.30 -5.76 -9.97
N ASN A 70 -28.23 -4.83 -9.77
CA ASN A 70 -29.61 -5.18 -9.37
C ASN A 70 -30.34 -5.97 -10.47
N GLN A 71 -30.11 -5.64 -11.75
CA GLN A 71 -30.69 -6.35 -12.88
C GLN A 71 -30.03 -7.71 -13.13
N ASN A 72 -28.71 -7.80 -12.91
CA ASN A 72 -27.94 -9.03 -13.02
C ASN A 72 -26.97 -9.20 -11.83
N PRO A 73 -27.43 -9.79 -10.71
CA PRO A 73 -26.61 -9.92 -9.49
C PRO A 73 -25.39 -10.82 -9.62
N LYS A 74 -25.25 -11.56 -10.73
CA LYS A 74 -24.12 -12.45 -11.01
C LYS A 74 -23.17 -11.88 -12.06
N ASP A 75 -23.39 -10.65 -12.53
CA ASP A 75 -22.45 -9.98 -13.42
C ASP A 75 -21.16 -9.66 -12.67
N THR A 76 -20.15 -10.52 -12.85
CA THR A 76 -18.88 -10.41 -12.14
C THR A 76 -18.07 -9.18 -12.58
N ILE A 77 -18.30 -8.66 -13.78
CA ILE A 77 -17.63 -7.44 -14.27
C ILE A 77 -18.24 -6.24 -13.58
N ALA A 78 -19.58 -6.15 -13.55
CA ALA A 78 -20.28 -5.06 -12.89
C ALA A 78 -20.02 -5.04 -11.37
N LEU A 79 -20.04 -6.22 -10.71
CA LEU A 79 -19.70 -6.36 -9.30
C LEU A 79 -18.28 -5.86 -9.00
N ASN A 80 -17.30 -6.23 -9.82
CA ASN A 80 -15.91 -5.84 -9.63
C ASN A 80 -15.71 -4.33 -9.81
N HIS A 81 -16.29 -3.76 -10.87
CA HIS A 81 -16.25 -2.31 -11.08
C HIS A 81 -16.94 -1.56 -9.95
N LEU A 82 -18.12 -2.02 -9.51
CA LEU A 82 -18.85 -1.38 -8.42
C LEU A 82 -18.03 -1.37 -7.14
N ALA A 83 -17.46 -2.51 -6.76
CA ALA A 83 -16.60 -2.62 -5.58
C ALA A 83 -15.39 -1.68 -5.65
N PHE A 84 -14.73 -1.62 -6.80
CA PHE A 84 -13.58 -0.73 -7.03
C PHE A 84 -13.95 0.76 -6.93
N PHE A 85 -15.04 1.19 -7.55
CA PHE A 85 -15.49 2.58 -7.45
C PHE A 85 -15.97 2.94 -6.02
N LEU A 86 -16.56 1.99 -5.30
CA LEU A 86 -16.89 2.17 -3.88
C LEU A 86 -15.62 2.36 -3.02
N MET A 87 -14.54 1.63 -3.30
CA MET A 87 -13.25 1.88 -2.62
C MET A 87 -12.70 3.28 -2.91
N GLN A 88 -12.76 3.74 -4.17
CA GLN A 88 -12.34 5.09 -4.54
C GLN A 88 -13.18 6.17 -3.85
N ALA A 89 -14.46 5.89 -3.61
CA ALA A 89 -15.35 6.75 -2.84
C ALA A 89 -15.19 6.60 -1.31
N HIS A 90 -14.16 5.88 -0.84
CA HIS A 90 -13.92 5.55 0.57
C HIS A 90 -15.06 4.80 1.27
N LYS A 91 -15.96 4.17 0.51
CA LYS A 91 -17.08 3.34 0.98
C LYS A 91 -16.64 1.89 1.15
N PHE A 92 -15.64 1.67 2.00
CA PHE A 92 -14.96 0.38 2.09
C PHE A 92 -15.85 -0.78 2.57
N ASP A 93 -16.79 -0.52 3.48
CA ASP A 93 -17.70 -1.57 3.96
C ASP A 93 -18.66 -2.01 2.84
N GLU A 94 -19.17 -1.09 2.02
CA GLU A 94 -19.97 -1.44 0.85
C GLU A 94 -19.12 -2.21 -0.18
N ALA A 95 -17.89 -1.74 -0.46
CA ALA A 95 -16.98 -2.40 -1.39
C ALA A 95 -16.69 -3.85 -0.99
N GLU A 96 -16.44 -4.10 0.30
CA GLU A 96 -16.19 -5.43 0.86
C GLU A 96 -17.32 -6.40 0.52
N VAL A 97 -18.59 -5.98 0.68
CA VAL A 97 -19.76 -6.81 0.37
C VAL A 97 -19.77 -7.25 -1.10
N TYR A 98 -19.46 -6.35 -2.04
CA TYR A 98 -19.46 -6.69 -3.47
C TYR A 98 -18.26 -7.58 -3.85
N PHE A 99 -17.09 -7.39 -3.25
CA PHE A 99 -15.96 -8.32 -3.42
C PHE A 99 -16.24 -9.69 -2.80
N GLU A 100 -16.87 -9.76 -1.63
CA GLU A 100 -17.29 -11.03 -1.05
C GLU A 100 -18.33 -11.74 -1.93
N ASN A 101 -19.23 -11.00 -2.59
CA ASN A 101 -20.15 -11.58 -3.57
C ASN A 101 -19.42 -12.16 -4.79
N LEU A 102 -18.35 -11.52 -5.27
CA LEU A 102 -17.48 -12.12 -6.29
C LEU A 102 -16.86 -13.44 -5.82
N LEU A 103 -16.41 -13.50 -4.56
CA LEU A 103 -15.87 -14.73 -3.98
C LEU A 103 -16.93 -15.81 -3.74
N LYS A 104 -18.21 -15.46 -3.57
CA LYS A 104 -19.31 -16.45 -3.56
C LYS A 104 -19.52 -17.07 -4.93
N ILE A 105 -19.31 -16.31 -6.01
CA ILE A 105 -19.44 -16.80 -7.39
C ILE A 105 -18.21 -17.62 -7.79
N ASN A 106 -17.02 -17.09 -7.52
CA ASN A 106 -15.76 -17.79 -7.74
C ASN A 106 -14.85 -17.64 -6.50
N PRO A 107 -14.78 -18.67 -5.64
CA PRO A 107 -14.04 -18.64 -4.37
C PRO A 107 -12.52 -18.45 -4.49
N ASP A 108 -11.96 -18.74 -5.67
CA ASP A 108 -10.51 -18.87 -5.88
C ASP A 108 -9.93 -17.67 -6.65
N ARG A 109 -10.66 -16.55 -6.72
CA ARG A 109 -10.21 -15.29 -7.33
C ARG A 109 -9.11 -14.63 -6.49
N LEU A 110 -7.87 -14.99 -6.78
CA LEU A 110 -6.67 -14.46 -6.12
C LEU A 110 -6.58 -12.93 -6.20
N ASP A 111 -6.97 -12.33 -7.32
CA ASP A 111 -7.02 -10.88 -7.50
C ASP A 111 -7.96 -10.21 -6.49
N VAL A 112 -9.16 -10.77 -6.29
CA VAL A 112 -10.13 -10.27 -5.31
C VAL A 112 -9.67 -10.53 -3.87
N LEU A 113 -9.09 -11.70 -3.59
CA LEU A 113 -8.53 -12.02 -2.28
C LEU A 113 -7.40 -11.06 -1.89
N ASN A 114 -6.53 -10.70 -2.83
CA ASN A 114 -5.45 -9.75 -2.58
C ASN A 114 -6.00 -8.36 -2.23
N VAL A 115 -6.96 -7.86 -3.01
CA VAL A 115 -7.62 -6.57 -2.74
C VAL A 115 -8.28 -6.57 -1.37
N LEU A 116 -9.01 -7.63 -1.01
CA LEU A 116 -9.66 -7.74 0.31
C LEU A 116 -8.66 -7.84 1.46
N ALA A 117 -7.55 -8.56 1.27
CA ALA A 117 -6.48 -8.65 2.27
C ALA A 117 -5.83 -7.29 2.53
N GLU A 118 -5.46 -6.58 1.47
CA GLU A 118 -4.82 -5.25 1.55
C GLU A 118 -5.79 -4.20 2.11
N MET A 119 -7.02 -4.16 1.61
CA MET A 119 -8.05 -3.23 2.10
C MET A 119 -8.29 -3.44 3.60
N ASN A 120 -8.47 -4.69 4.05
CA ASN A 120 -8.70 -4.97 5.46
C ASN A 120 -7.46 -4.67 6.33
N PHE A 121 -6.24 -4.86 5.81
CA PHE A 121 -5.02 -4.45 6.51
C PHE A 121 -4.98 -2.93 6.74
N ASN A 122 -5.24 -2.15 5.69
CA ASN A 122 -5.24 -0.68 5.76
C ASN A 122 -6.34 -0.14 6.68
N LEU A 123 -7.45 -0.86 6.80
CA LEU A 123 -8.54 -0.56 7.74
C LEU A 123 -8.28 -1.09 9.16
N GLN A 124 -7.10 -1.66 9.42
CA GLN A 124 -6.73 -2.28 10.71
C GLN A 124 -7.64 -3.45 11.13
N LYS A 125 -8.41 -4.01 10.18
CA LYS A 125 -9.23 -5.23 10.34
C LYS A 125 -8.33 -6.47 10.15
N PHE A 126 -7.32 -6.60 11.01
CA PHE A 126 -6.24 -7.58 10.82
C PHE A 126 -6.72 -9.04 10.79
N ASP A 127 -7.75 -9.40 11.56
CA ASP A 127 -8.30 -10.77 11.55
C ASP A 127 -8.91 -11.16 10.19
N LYS A 128 -9.55 -10.20 9.50
CA LYS A 128 -10.07 -10.43 8.15
C LYS A 128 -8.93 -10.53 7.14
N SER A 129 -7.95 -9.63 7.22
CA SER A 129 -6.77 -9.67 6.36
C SER A 129 -6.02 -11.01 6.49
N GLU A 130 -5.83 -11.49 7.73
CA GLU A 130 -5.25 -12.80 8.03
C GLU A 130 -6.02 -13.92 7.31
N ASN A 131 -7.35 -13.92 7.38
CA ASN A 131 -8.18 -14.95 6.74
C ASN A 131 -7.98 -14.96 5.22
N TYR A 132 -8.00 -13.79 4.58
CA TYR A 132 -7.81 -13.68 3.13
C TYR A 132 -6.41 -14.10 2.69
N LEU A 133 -5.36 -13.70 3.41
CA LEU A 133 -3.98 -14.13 3.14
C LEU A 133 -3.80 -15.64 3.31
N LYS A 134 -4.40 -16.24 4.35
CA LYS A 134 -4.39 -17.70 4.53
C LYS A 134 -5.07 -18.42 3.37
N ARG A 135 -6.16 -17.86 2.83
CA ARG A 135 -6.81 -18.41 1.62
C ARG A 135 -5.90 -18.31 0.41
N ILE A 136 -5.22 -17.18 0.19
CA ILE A 136 -4.24 -17.02 -0.89
C ILE A 136 -3.14 -18.08 -0.79
N ILE A 137 -2.54 -18.26 0.39
CA ILE A 137 -1.47 -19.26 0.62
C ILE A 137 -2.00 -20.70 0.42
N LYS A 138 -3.27 -20.97 0.73
CA LYS A 138 -3.87 -22.29 0.48
C LYS A 138 -3.97 -22.59 -1.02
N LEU A 139 -4.34 -21.59 -1.83
CA LEU A 139 -4.43 -21.70 -3.29
C LEU A 139 -3.04 -21.73 -3.94
N GLU A 140 -2.14 -20.87 -3.46
CA GLU A 140 -0.78 -20.75 -3.94
C GLU A 140 0.22 -20.93 -2.78
N LYS A 141 0.56 -22.18 -2.50
CA LYS A 141 1.49 -22.55 -1.40
C LYS A 141 2.85 -21.86 -1.49
N ASN A 142 3.23 -21.40 -2.67
CA ASN A 142 4.50 -20.74 -2.95
C ASN A 142 4.37 -19.23 -3.16
N ASN A 143 3.26 -18.62 -2.75
CA ASN A 143 3.11 -17.16 -2.81
C ASN A 143 3.86 -16.49 -1.65
N ASP A 144 5.13 -16.20 -1.90
CA ASP A 144 6.04 -15.57 -0.93
C ASP A 144 5.55 -14.18 -0.49
N ILE A 145 4.86 -13.45 -1.37
CA ILE A 145 4.28 -12.12 -1.06
C ILE A 145 3.21 -12.29 0.03
N ALA A 146 2.28 -13.23 -0.16
CA ALA A 146 1.23 -13.50 0.81
C ALA A 146 1.79 -14.03 2.14
N GLN A 147 2.85 -14.85 2.10
CA GLN A 147 3.54 -15.32 3.30
C GLN A 147 4.21 -14.17 4.07
N TYR A 148 4.91 -13.28 3.36
CA TYR A 148 5.52 -12.10 3.96
C TYR A 148 4.46 -11.19 4.59
N ASN A 149 3.40 -10.87 3.84
CA ASN A 149 2.31 -10.01 4.29
C ASN A 149 1.55 -10.62 5.47
N LEU A 150 1.39 -11.95 5.52
CA LEU A 150 0.78 -12.61 6.68
C LEU A 150 1.65 -12.48 7.93
N GLY A 151 2.97 -12.53 7.79
CA GLY A 151 3.89 -12.19 8.88
C GLY A 151 3.72 -10.74 9.36
N VAL A 152 3.55 -9.78 8.45
CA VAL A 152 3.27 -8.38 8.81
C VAL A 152 1.95 -8.27 9.58
N VAL A 153 0.88 -8.92 9.11
CA VAL A 153 -0.42 -8.97 9.80
C VAL A 153 -0.28 -9.53 11.21
N TYR A 154 0.47 -10.61 11.39
CA TYR A 154 0.71 -11.19 12.71
C TYR A 154 1.43 -10.23 13.66
N VAL A 155 2.41 -9.47 13.18
CA VAL A 155 3.05 -8.42 13.99
C VAL A 155 2.04 -7.36 14.43
N MET A 156 1.19 -6.90 13.52
CA MET A 156 0.15 -5.91 13.83
C MET A 156 -0.88 -6.42 14.85
N GLN A 157 -1.12 -7.72 14.91
CA GLN A 157 -1.96 -8.38 15.91
C GLN A 157 -1.22 -8.68 17.24
N GLY A 158 0.08 -8.42 17.33
CA GLY A 158 0.91 -8.81 18.48
C GLY A 158 1.30 -10.29 18.52
N LYS A 159 0.98 -11.07 17.49
CA LYS A 159 1.28 -12.50 17.31
C LYS A 159 2.72 -12.71 16.84
N LYS A 160 3.69 -12.25 17.65
CA LYS A 160 5.11 -12.23 17.26
C LYS A 160 5.69 -13.62 16.97
N ASP A 161 5.22 -14.65 17.64
CA ASP A 161 5.74 -16.01 17.45
C ASP A 161 5.27 -16.61 16.11
N GLU A 162 4.04 -16.34 15.71
CA GLU A 162 3.50 -16.72 14.41
C GLU A 162 4.18 -15.96 13.26
N ALA A 163 4.43 -14.65 13.46
CA ALA A 163 5.25 -13.86 12.53
C ALA A 163 6.66 -14.43 12.39
N ARG A 164 7.30 -14.79 13.52
CA ARG A 164 8.64 -15.40 13.52
C ARG A 164 8.64 -16.71 12.75
N LYS A 165 7.63 -17.56 12.95
CA LYS A 165 7.52 -18.84 12.26
C LYS A 165 7.44 -18.67 10.74
N ILE A 166 6.50 -17.86 10.26
CA ILE A 166 6.25 -17.72 8.83
C ILE A 166 7.42 -17.05 8.08
N TRP A 167 8.02 -16.02 8.68
CA TRP A 167 9.20 -15.39 8.09
C TRP A 167 10.43 -16.30 8.13
N SER A 168 10.61 -17.11 9.17
CA SER A 168 11.70 -18.09 9.22
C SER A 168 11.58 -19.14 8.11
N GLU A 169 10.37 -19.63 7.85
CA GLU A 169 10.09 -20.56 6.76
C GLU A 169 10.38 -19.91 5.39
N LEU A 170 9.96 -18.65 5.20
CA LEU A 170 10.21 -17.90 3.97
C LEU A 170 11.72 -17.67 3.73
N VAL A 171 12.49 -17.28 4.75
CA VAL A 171 13.95 -17.14 4.67
C VAL A 171 14.61 -18.48 4.34
N LYS A 172 14.16 -19.58 4.95
CA LYS A 172 14.73 -20.91 4.67
C LYS A 172 14.48 -21.36 3.24
N LYS A 173 13.27 -21.09 2.72
CA LYS A 173 12.87 -21.47 1.36
C LYS A 173 13.58 -20.62 0.30
N ASN A 174 13.59 -19.29 0.49
CA ASN A 174 14.04 -18.34 -0.52
C ASN A 174 15.03 -17.29 0.06
N PRO A 175 16.19 -17.70 0.60
CA PRO A 175 17.10 -16.82 1.35
C PRO A 175 17.71 -15.69 0.53
N GLY A 176 17.81 -15.84 -0.79
CA GLY A 176 18.38 -14.84 -1.70
C GLY A 176 17.34 -13.90 -2.34
N SER A 177 16.04 -14.18 -2.18
CA SER A 177 14.98 -13.34 -2.73
C SER A 177 14.85 -12.03 -1.96
N GLU A 178 14.32 -10.98 -2.60
CA GLU A 178 14.06 -9.70 -1.92
C GLU A 178 13.14 -9.90 -0.70
N LEU A 179 12.07 -10.68 -0.84
CA LEU A 179 11.16 -10.99 0.27
C LEU A 179 11.83 -11.83 1.37
N GLY A 180 12.75 -12.73 1.03
CA GLY A 180 13.56 -13.46 2.00
C GLY A 180 14.49 -12.52 2.79
N LYS A 181 15.12 -11.55 2.14
CA LYS A 181 15.93 -10.53 2.81
C LYS A 181 15.06 -9.66 3.73
N MET A 182 13.93 -9.17 3.24
CA MET A 182 12.96 -8.39 4.02
C MET A 182 12.44 -9.18 5.22
N ALA A 183 12.12 -10.47 5.05
CA ALA A 183 11.69 -11.34 6.14
C ALA A 183 12.81 -11.52 7.19
N LYS A 184 14.06 -11.67 6.75
CA LYS A 184 15.22 -11.76 7.66
C LYS A 184 15.42 -10.48 8.48
N GLU A 185 15.31 -9.32 7.86
CA GLU A 185 15.36 -8.02 8.55
C GLU A 185 14.20 -7.88 9.53
N SER A 186 12.98 -8.26 9.11
CA SER A 186 11.79 -8.22 9.95
C SER A 186 11.93 -9.10 11.19
N LEU A 187 12.55 -10.29 11.05
CA LEU A 187 12.87 -11.18 12.18
C LEU A 187 13.83 -10.55 13.19
N GLN A 188 14.82 -9.78 12.74
CA GLN A 188 15.78 -9.09 13.62
C GLN A 188 15.08 -7.98 14.42
N GLY A 189 14.10 -7.30 13.83
CA GLY A 189 13.30 -6.27 14.49
C GLY A 189 12.27 -6.80 15.51
N LEU A 190 12.06 -8.11 15.61
CA LEU A 190 11.16 -8.73 16.59
C LEU A 190 11.81 -8.96 17.97
N GLN A 191 13.11 -8.65 18.12
CA GLN A 191 13.88 -8.80 19.36
C GLN A 191 13.44 -7.84 20.46
#